data_AF-A0A9J7WXN6-F1
#
_entry.id   AF-A0A9J7WXN6-F1
#
_cell.length_a   1.000
_cell.length_b   1.000
_cell.length_c   1.000
_cell.angle_alpha   90.00
_cell.angle_beta   90.00
_cell.angle_gamma   90.00
#
_symmetry.space_group_name_H-M   'P 1'
#
loop_
_entity.id
_entity.type
_entity.pdbx_description
1 polymer ?
#
loop_
_entity_poly.entity_id
_entity_poly.type
_entity_poly.pdbx_seq_one_letter_code
_entity_poly.pdbx_strand_id
1 'polypeptide(L)'
;MKVFLCILLFSLLFLYTIAYNCEVIPGTLKQIDAGLGVVGGVNEDNEVFLFLGTRFERISSSLKHFTVGPAGELGANSSNNVFKFVDGSFKQIPSIQLKQVDAGGDQIIVGVSPVDDVFCLNKDANNVMPSGDAPWVQLTGKLKYYSCGPYSCWGVNAAGNIVIRRSVTGASCGGSGAFEAVAGALSMVEVASDGNVFGVDIQGNLVQSWYHYIESPWIKLDNYFNLSQWPQARDL
;
A
#
# COMPACT_ATOMS: atom_id res chain seq x y z
N MET A 1 10.97 27.10 -49.25
CA MET A 1 11.85 26.87 -48.09
C MET A 1 10.97 26.67 -46.86
N LYS A 2 11.05 25.47 -46.27
CA LYS A 2 10.44 24.95 -45.02
C LYS A 2 8.90 24.93 -44.89
N VAL A 3 8.36 23.73 -45.16
CA VAL A 3 7.09 23.17 -44.66
C VAL A 3 7.18 22.93 -43.15
N PHE A 4 6.10 23.15 -42.39
CA PHE A 4 5.75 22.42 -41.15
C PHE A 4 4.23 22.60 -40.95
N LEU A 5 3.33 21.71 -41.38
CA LEU A 5 3.03 20.40 -40.79
C LEU A 5 3.08 20.41 -39.26
N CYS A 6 2.12 21.07 -38.61
CA CYS A 6 1.93 20.97 -37.15
C CYS A 6 0.48 21.18 -36.66
N ILE A 7 -0.53 20.97 -37.53
CA ILE A 7 -1.95 21.10 -37.13
C ILE A 7 -2.66 19.72 -37.06
N LEU A 8 -1.93 18.62 -37.27
CA LEU A 8 -2.47 17.25 -37.25
C LEU A 8 -1.74 16.30 -36.29
N LEU A 9 -1.06 16.85 -35.27
CA LEU A 9 -0.49 16.10 -34.14
C LEU A 9 -1.21 16.37 -32.81
N PHE A 10 -2.22 17.25 -32.81
CA PHE A 10 -3.09 17.47 -31.64
C PHE A 10 -4.37 16.61 -31.67
N SER A 11 -4.56 15.81 -32.73
CA SER A 11 -5.71 14.91 -32.91
C SER A 11 -5.43 13.47 -32.48
N LEU A 12 -4.30 13.21 -31.81
CA LEU A 12 -3.89 11.88 -31.34
C LEU A 12 -3.32 11.93 -29.91
N LEU A 13 -3.82 12.85 -29.06
CA LEU A 13 -3.99 12.47 -27.65
C LEU A 13 -5.08 11.41 -27.64
N PHE A 14 -4.69 10.17 -27.95
CA PHE A 14 -5.44 8.99 -27.59
C PHE A 14 -5.82 9.20 -26.11
N LEU A 15 -7.08 9.51 -25.85
CA LEU A 15 -7.72 9.16 -24.61
C LEU A 15 -7.66 7.63 -24.57
N TYR A 16 -6.51 7.08 -24.17
CA TYR A 16 -6.40 5.69 -23.75
C TYR A 16 -7.22 5.60 -22.46
N THR A 17 -8.53 5.50 -22.61
CA THR A 17 -9.36 4.92 -21.57
C THR A 17 -8.94 3.46 -21.53
N ILE A 18 -8.01 3.11 -20.63
CA ILE A 18 -7.74 1.72 -20.32
C ILE A 18 -9.02 1.19 -19.69
N ALA A 19 -9.85 0.55 -20.49
CA ALA A 19 -10.97 -0.22 -19.98
C ALA A 19 -10.38 -1.49 -19.37
N TYR A 20 -10.37 -1.56 -18.04
CA TYR A 20 -9.99 -2.77 -17.32
C TYR A 20 -11.14 -3.79 -17.44
N ASN A 21 -10.80 -5.02 -17.80
CA ASN A 21 -11.73 -6.14 -17.74
C ASN A 21 -11.69 -6.70 -16.32
N CYS A 22 -12.67 -6.31 -15.51
CA CYS A 22 -12.80 -6.76 -14.13
C CYS A 22 -13.80 -7.92 -14.03
N GLU A 23 -13.49 -8.90 -13.17
CA GLU A 23 -14.41 -9.97 -12.77
C GLU A 23 -14.80 -9.77 -11.30
N VAL A 24 -16.08 -10.01 -10.97
CA VAL A 24 -16.54 -9.98 -9.58
C VAL A 24 -16.16 -11.30 -8.91
N ILE A 25 -15.25 -11.24 -7.94
CA ILE A 25 -14.93 -12.36 -7.08
C ILE A 25 -15.84 -12.33 -5.83
N PRO A 26 -16.58 -13.41 -5.53
CA PRO A 26 -17.43 -13.46 -4.34
C PRO A 26 -16.64 -13.29 -3.04
N GLY A 27 -17.16 -12.44 -2.16
CA GLY A 27 -16.56 -12.12 -0.87
C GLY A 27 -16.92 -10.71 -0.43
N THR A 28 -16.76 -10.41 0.84
CA THR A 28 -16.88 -9.04 1.38
C THR A 28 -15.67 -8.77 2.24
N LEU A 29 -14.88 -7.78 1.85
CA LEU A 29 -13.66 -7.34 2.53
C LEU A 29 -13.76 -5.84 2.75
N LYS A 30 -13.06 -5.35 3.77
CA LYS A 30 -12.85 -3.92 3.99
C LYS A 30 -11.45 -3.46 3.56
N GLN A 31 -10.50 -4.39 3.48
CA GLN A 31 -9.14 -4.15 3.02
C GLN A 31 -8.61 -5.40 2.32
N ILE A 32 -7.80 -5.18 1.29
CA ILE A 32 -7.13 -6.19 0.48
C ILE A 32 -5.71 -5.72 0.19
N ASP A 33 -4.79 -6.66 0.07
CA ASP A 33 -3.42 -6.43 -0.37
C ASP A 33 -2.94 -7.57 -1.27
N ALA A 34 -2.01 -7.28 -2.17
CA ALA A 34 -1.52 -8.21 -3.16
C ALA A 34 -0.01 -8.02 -3.40
N GLY A 35 0.73 -9.12 -3.29
CA GLY A 35 2.18 -9.11 -3.42
C GLY A 35 2.75 -10.52 -3.59
N LEU A 36 3.76 -10.65 -4.46
CA LEU A 36 4.41 -11.93 -4.78
C LEU A 36 3.45 -13.06 -5.19
N GLY A 37 2.35 -12.72 -5.87
CA GLY A 37 1.34 -13.70 -6.32
C GLY A 37 0.40 -14.19 -5.22
N VAL A 38 0.51 -13.65 -4.01
CA VAL A 38 -0.45 -13.84 -2.92
C VAL A 38 -1.41 -12.66 -2.91
N VAL A 39 -2.68 -12.93 -2.66
CA VAL A 39 -3.69 -11.90 -2.41
C VAL A 39 -4.37 -12.25 -1.10
N GLY A 40 -4.43 -11.28 -0.20
CA GLY A 40 -5.01 -11.44 1.13
C GLY A 40 -5.86 -10.23 1.51
N GLY A 41 -6.75 -10.41 2.47
CA GLY A 41 -7.53 -9.28 2.99
C GLY A 41 -8.26 -9.62 4.27
N VAL A 42 -9.00 -8.64 4.76
CA VAL A 42 -9.78 -8.75 5.99
C VAL A 42 -11.19 -8.20 5.79
N ASN A 43 -12.15 -8.76 6.51
CA ASN A 43 -13.54 -8.28 6.51
C ASN A 43 -13.85 -7.38 7.72
N GLU A 44 -15.11 -6.94 7.83
CA GLU A 44 -15.60 -6.09 8.91
C GLU A 44 -15.33 -6.67 10.31
N ASP A 45 -15.54 -7.98 10.46
CA ASP A 45 -15.35 -8.73 11.70
C ASP A 45 -13.87 -9.02 12.03
N ASN A 46 -12.93 -8.44 11.25
CA ASN A 46 -11.49 -8.67 11.35
C ASN A 46 -11.08 -10.12 11.06
N GLU A 47 -11.90 -10.87 10.32
CA GLU A 47 -11.53 -12.20 9.85
C GLU A 47 -10.57 -12.07 8.68
N VAL A 48 -9.57 -12.95 8.63
CA VAL A 48 -8.48 -12.89 7.64
C VAL A 48 -8.73 -13.90 6.54
N PHE A 49 -8.52 -13.48 5.30
CA PHE A 49 -8.75 -14.30 4.10
C PHE A 49 -7.54 -14.31 3.19
N LEU A 50 -7.29 -15.46 2.56
CA LEU A 50 -6.35 -15.65 1.44
C LEU A 50 -7.10 -16.04 0.19
N PHE A 51 -6.69 -15.50 -0.96
CA PHE A 51 -7.25 -15.87 -2.25
C PHE A 51 -6.54 -17.11 -2.80
N LEU A 52 -7.29 -18.18 -3.06
CA LEU A 52 -6.76 -19.42 -3.64
C LEU A 52 -7.07 -19.53 -5.15
N GLY A 53 -7.01 -18.40 -5.87
CA GLY A 53 -7.18 -18.33 -7.33
C GLY A 53 -8.64 -18.25 -7.81
N THR A 54 -9.59 -18.78 -7.05
CA THR A 54 -11.03 -18.72 -7.42
C THR A 54 -11.93 -18.17 -6.32
N ARG A 55 -11.48 -18.23 -5.06
CA ARG A 55 -12.24 -17.77 -3.90
C ARG A 55 -11.33 -17.35 -2.76
N PHE A 56 -11.87 -16.52 -1.88
CA PHE A 56 -11.27 -16.19 -0.59
C PHE A 56 -11.57 -17.30 0.42
N GLU A 57 -10.52 -17.78 1.08
CA GLU A 57 -10.59 -18.76 2.15
C GLU A 57 -10.19 -18.12 3.47
N ARG A 58 -11.01 -18.35 4.49
CA ARG A 58 -10.75 -17.82 5.84
C ARG A 58 -9.61 -18.60 6.49
N ILE A 59 -8.66 -17.88 7.07
CA ILE A 59 -7.60 -18.44 7.91
C ILE A 59 -7.80 -18.04 9.37
N SER A 60 -7.31 -18.86 10.29
CA SER A 60 -7.49 -18.65 11.74
C SER A 60 -6.61 -17.50 12.24
N SER A 61 -7.14 -16.29 12.22
CA SER A 61 -6.54 -15.09 12.83
C SER A 61 -7.60 -13.99 12.98
N SER A 62 -7.27 -12.92 13.70
CA SER A 62 -8.11 -11.71 13.76
C SER A 62 -7.25 -10.47 13.56
N LEU A 63 -7.35 -9.88 12.37
CA LEU A 63 -6.56 -8.72 11.94
C LEU A 63 -7.50 -7.68 11.32
N LYS A 64 -7.24 -6.40 11.59
CA LYS A 64 -7.95 -5.28 10.96
C LYS A 64 -7.28 -4.79 9.68
N HIS A 65 -6.03 -5.19 9.45
CA HIS A 65 -5.25 -4.93 8.26
C HIS A 65 -4.30 -6.12 8.04
N PHE A 66 -4.25 -6.64 6.82
CA PHE A 66 -3.42 -7.77 6.41
C PHE A 66 -2.70 -7.43 5.10
N THR A 67 -1.39 -7.64 5.09
CA THR A 67 -0.49 -7.31 3.98
C THR A 67 0.38 -8.50 3.62
N VAL A 68 0.69 -8.61 2.33
CA VAL A 68 1.50 -9.68 1.76
C VAL A 68 2.49 -9.10 0.76
N GLY A 69 3.76 -9.48 0.86
CA GLY A 69 4.79 -8.97 -0.04
C GLY A 69 6.17 -9.56 0.23
N PRO A 70 7.23 -8.99 -0.36
CA PRO A 70 8.60 -9.49 -0.15
C PRO A 70 9.07 -9.48 1.31
N ALA A 71 8.47 -8.69 2.19
CA ALA A 71 8.75 -8.72 3.62
C ALA A 71 8.04 -9.85 4.40
N GLY A 72 7.15 -10.59 3.73
CA GLY A 72 6.38 -11.70 4.27
C GLY A 72 4.88 -11.38 4.33
N GLU A 73 4.18 -12.14 5.17
CA GLU A 73 2.76 -11.94 5.46
C GLU A 73 2.66 -11.32 6.86
N LEU A 74 2.11 -10.11 6.94
CA LEU A 74 2.03 -9.34 8.18
C LEU A 74 0.63 -8.78 8.37
N GLY A 75 0.30 -8.42 9.60
CA GLY A 75 -0.92 -7.65 9.83
C GLY A 75 -0.99 -7.05 11.22
N ALA A 76 -1.96 -6.15 11.39
CA ALA A 76 -2.26 -5.49 12.64
C ALA A 76 -3.64 -5.92 13.13
N ASN A 77 -3.79 -6.19 14.43
CA ASN A 77 -5.09 -6.49 15.04
C ASN A 77 -5.80 -5.23 15.56
N SER A 78 -7.01 -5.39 16.11
CA SER A 78 -7.80 -4.26 16.65
C SER A 78 -7.10 -3.48 17.76
N SER A 79 -6.21 -4.14 18.53
CA SER A 79 -5.37 -3.53 19.56
C SER A 79 -4.08 -2.91 19.01
N ASN A 80 -3.90 -2.85 17.69
CA ASN A 80 -2.69 -2.40 16.99
C ASN A 80 -1.45 -3.28 17.21
N ASN A 81 -1.59 -4.48 17.79
CA ASN A 81 -0.48 -5.42 17.86
C ASN A 81 -0.15 -5.91 16.45
N VAL A 82 1.13 -5.94 16.12
CA VAL A 82 1.64 -6.38 14.81
C VAL A 82 2.00 -7.86 14.87
N PHE A 83 1.62 -8.61 13.85
CA PHE A 83 1.89 -10.03 13.73
C PHE A 83 2.58 -10.33 12.40
N LYS A 84 3.44 -11.35 12.40
CA LYS A 84 4.04 -11.94 11.21
C LYS A 84 3.65 -13.41 11.14
N PHE A 85 3.28 -13.89 9.97
CA PHE A 85 3.00 -15.30 9.75
C PHE A 85 4.33 -16.07 9.63
N VAL A 86 4.58 -16.98 10.57
CA VAL A 86 5.76 -17.85 10.59
C VAL A 86 5.38 -19.21 11.18
N ASP A 87 5.96 -20.29 10.65
CA ASP A 87 5.71 -21.67 11.10
C ASP A 87 4.22 -22.03 11.16
N GLY A 88 3.44 -21.57 10.18
CA GLY A 88 2.00 -21.88 10.05
C GLY A 88 1.06 -21.09 10.97
N SER A 89 1.54 -20.04 11.64
CA SER A 89 0.69 -19.21 12.52
C SER A 89 1.16 -17.75 12.57
N PHE A 90 0.24 -16.84 12.90
CA PHE A 90 0.59 -15.46 13.21
C PHE A 90 1.23 -15.37 14.60
N LYS A 91 2.47 -14.89 14.64
CA LYS A 91 3.21 -14.62 15.87
C LYS A 91 3.44 -13.12 16.01
N GLN A 92 3.25 -12.60 17.22
CA GLN A 92 3.33 -11.17 17.48
C GLN A 92 4.78 -10.68 17.36
N ILE A 93 5.00 -9.57 16.67
CA ILE A 93 6.24 -8.79 16.73
C ILE A 93 6.17 -7.91 18.00
N PRO A 94 7.11 -8.05 18.94
CA PRO A 94 7.06 -7.30 20.19
C PRO A 94 7.37 -5.81 20.01
N SER A 95 7.03 -5.02 21.04
CA SER A 95 7.50 -3.64 21.23
C SER A 95 7.08 -2.63 20.16
N ILE A 96 6.04 -2.90 19.38
CA ILE A 96 5.47 -1.96 18.41
C ILE A 96 3.95 -2.05 18.39
N GLN A 97 3.30 -0.93 18.12
CA GLN A 97 1.86 -0.86 17.88
C GLN A 97 1.59 -0.05 16.60
N LEU A 98 1.03 -0.70 15.59
CA LEU A 98 0.72 -0.09 14.29
C LEU A 98 -0.76 -0.29 13.98
N LYS A 99 -1.43 0.77 13.52
CA LYS A 99 -2.81 0.68 13.02
C LYS A 99 -2.87 0.13 11.60
N GLN A 100 -1.79 0.29 10.83
CA GLN A 100 -1.60 -0.23 9.48
C GLN A 100 -0.13 -0.62 9.30
N VAL A 101 0.12 -1.71 8.57
CA VAL A 101 1.44 -2.27 8.27
C VAL A 101 1.49 -2.65 6.79
N ASP A 102 2.64 -2.54 6.15
CA ASP A 102 2.86 -2.95 4.76
C ASP A 102 4.13 -3.82 4.64
N ALA A 103 4.04 -4.79 3.74
CA ALA A 103 5.05 -5.80 3.46
C ALA A 103 5.61 -5.74 2.02
N GLY A 104 5.22 -4.75 1.21
CA GLY A 104 5.58 -4.64 -0.21
C GLY A 104 7.04 -4.27 -0.49
N GLY A 105 7.74 -3.68 0.48
CA GLY A 105 9.13 -3.23 0.34
C GLY A 105 10.14 -4.37 0.17
N ASP A 106 11.40 -4.04 -0.16
CA ASP A 106 12.53 -5.00 -0.28
C ASP A 106 12.90 -5.64 1.07
N GLN A 107 12.07 -6.59 1.49
CA GLN A 107 12.12 -7.29 2.78
C GLN A 107 12.07 -6.37 4.01
N ILE A 108 11.70 -5.11 3.85
CA ILE A 108 11.46 -4.18 4.95
C ILE A 108 9.99 -4.21 5.36
N ILE A 109 9.72 -4.03 6.65
CA ILE A 109 8.36 -3.79 7.13
C ILE A 109 8.19 -2.29 7.32
N VAL A 110 7.07 -1.73 6.91
CA VAL A 110 6.71 -0.36 7.27
C VAL A 110 5.32 -0.28 7.86
N GLY A 111 5.01 0.83 8.51
CA GLY A 111 3.64 1.09 8.93
C GLY A 111 3.52 2.34 9.77
N VAL A 112 2.30 2.56 10.27
CA VAL A 112 1.94 3.77 11.01
C VAL A 112 1.25 3.43 12.32
N SER A 113 1.55 4.20 13.36
CA SER A 113 0.95 4.04 14.69
C SER A 113 -0.46 4.64 14.77
N PRO A 114 -1.21 4.38 15.86
CA PRO A 114 -2.51 5.01 16.08
C PRO A 114 -2.50 6.54 16.14
N VAL A 115 -1.33 7.14 16.40
CA VAL A 115 -1.12 8.60 16.44
C VAL A 115 -0.33 9.10 15.23
N ASP A 116 -0.40 8.36 14.13
CA ASP A 116 0.20 8.66 12.83
C ASP A 116 1.73 8.73 12.80
N ASP A 117 2.43 8.24 13.85
CA ASP A 117 3.89 8.09 13.77
C ASP A 117 4.27 7.01 12.76
N VAL A 118 5.30 7.28 11.96
CA VAL A 118 5.72 6.41 10.86
C VAL A 118 6.93 5.58 11.28
N PHE A 119 6.89 4.28 11.03
CA PHE A 119 7.96 3.36 11.40
C PHE A 119 8.38 2.48 10.23
N CYS A 120 9.65 2.05 10.24
CA CYS A 120 10.15 1.00 9.37
C CYS A 120 11.10 0.05 10.11
N LEU A 121 11.19 -1.19 9.64
CA LEU A 121 12.12 -2.21 10.11
C LEU A 121 12.98 -2.68 8.94
N ASN A 122 14.31 -2.61 9.10
CA ASN A 122 15.25 -3.07 8.09
C ASN A 122 15.18 -4.58 7.88
N LYS A 123 15.59 -5.02 6.68
CA LYS A 123 15.58 -6.41 6.23
C LYS A 123 16.22 -7.39 7.20
N ASP A 124 17.42 -7.10 7.68
CA ASP A 124 18.16 -8.03 8.55
C ASP A 124 17.42 -8.29 9.86
N ALA A 125 16.79 -7.26 10.42
CA ALA A 125 15.93 -7.41 11.59
C ALA A 125 14.62 -8.14 11.26
N ASN A 126 13.97 -7.80 10.14
CA ASN A 126 12.76 -8.50 9.69
C ASN A 126 13.00 -10.01 9.50
N ASN A 127 14.16 -10.40 8.96
CA ASN A 127 14.49 -11.78 8.64
C ASN A 127 14.63 -12.69 9.89
N VAL A 128 14.77 -12.09 11.08
CA VAL A 128 14.79 -12.82 12.36
C VAL A 128 13.53 -12.59 13.20
N MET A 129 12.54 -11.83 12.70
CA MET A 129 11.26 -11.65 13.39
C MET A 129 10.43 -12.94 13.41
N PRO A 130 9.65 -13.16 14.48
CA PRO A 130 9.43 -12.27 15.66
C PRO A 130 10.42 -12.50 16.81
N SER A 131 11.44 -13.35 16.64
CA SER A 131 12.27 -13.87 17.74
C SER A 131 13.52 -13.03 18.03
N GLY A 132 13.92 -12.12 17.14
CA GLY A 132 15.06 -11.23 17.31
C GLY A 132 14.71 -9.87 17.91
N ASP A 133 15.71 -8.99 18.01
CA ASP A 133 15.49 -7.58 18.33
C ASP A 133 14.77 -6.88 17.18
N ALA A 134 13.80 -6.03 17.51
CA ALA A 134 13.04 -5.24 16.56
C ALA A 134 13.46 -3.76 16.64
N PRO A 135 14.63 -3.37 16.09
CA PRO A 135 15.11 -1.99 16.07
C PRO A 135 14.31 -1.15 15.06
N TRP A 136 13.05 -0.88 15.39
CA TRP A 136 12.18 -0.02 14.60
C TRP A 136 12.79 1.38 14.48
N VAL A 137 12.86 1.87 13.25
CA VAL A 137 13.28 3.22 12.93
C VAL A 137 12.04 4.09 12.84
N GLN A 138 11.91 5.07 13.73
CA GLN A 138 10.87 6.10 13.60
C GLN A 138 11.31 7.11 12.53
N LEU A 139 10.46 7.32 11.53
CA LEU A 139 10.68 8.30 10.47
C LEU A 139 10.02 9.63 10.86
N THR A 140 10.70 10.74 10.62
CA THR A 140 10.15 12.07 10.91
C THR A 140 8.99 12.39 9.98
N GLY A 141 7.79 12.58 10.54
CA GLY A 141 6.57 12.89 9.79
C GLY A 141 5.34 12.29 10.46
N LYS A 142 4.16 12.57 9.90
CA LYS A 142 2.89 11.97 10.33
C LYS A 142 2.10 11.47 9.13
N LEU A 143 1.76 10.17 9.13
CA LEU A 143 1.01 9.52 8.06
C LEU A 143 -0.08 8.62 8.65
N LYS A 144 -1.23 8.55 7.96
CA LYS A 144 -2.32 7.64 8.29
C LYS A 144 -2.24 6.30 7.55
N TYR A 145 -1.48 6.26 6.44
CA TYR A 145 -1.22 5.08 5.63
C TYR A 145 0.17 5.17 4.99
N TYR A 146 0.92 4.08 4.94
CA TYR A 146 2.27 4.04 4.39
C TYR A 146 2.55 2.66 3.75
N SER A 147 2.97 2.68 2.49
CA SER A 147 3.19 1.49 1.65
C SER A 147 4.52 1.61 0.91
N CYS A 148 5.22 0.50 0.73
CA CYS A 148 6.53 0.44 0.09
C CYS A 148 6.54 -0.51 -1.09
N GLY A 149 7.31 -0.14 -2.11
CA GLY A 149 7.67 -1.02 -3.22
C GLY A 149 9.19 -1.24 -3.29
N PRO A 150 9.73 -1.56 -4.47
CA PRO A 150 11.12 -1.99 -4.61
C PRO A 150 12.18 -0.94 -4.25
N TYR A 151 11.90 0.36 -4.41
CA TYR A 151 12.91 1.43 -4.26
C TYR A 151 12.38 2.71 -3.58
N SER A 152 11.10 2.76 -3.26
CA SER A 152 10.46 3.92 -2.64
C SER A 152 9.24 3.50 -1.84
N CYS A 153 8.84 4.37 -0.92
CA CYS A 153 7.60 4.23 -0.19
C CYS A 153 6.75 5.47 -0.39
N TRP A 154 5.44 5.28 -0.39
CA TRP A 154 4.43 6.30 -0.54
C TRP A 154 3.54 6.32 0.67
N GLY A 155 3.08 7.49 1.04
CA GLY A 155 2.20 7.64 2.17
C GLY A 155 1.24 8.80 2.02
N VAL A 156 0.20 8.74 2.83
CA VAL A 156 -0.81 9.80 2.93
C VAL A 156 -0.98 10.20 4.39
N ASN A 157 -1.15 11.49 4.63
CA ASN A 157 -1.45 12.02 5.97
C ASN A 157 -2.95 12.15 6.23
N ALA A 158 -3.33 12.57 7.45
CA ALA A 158 -4.72 12.80 7.84
C ALA A 158 -5.49 13.77 6.93
N ALA A 159 -4.80 14.76 6.35
CA ALA A 159 -5.37 15.72 5.42
C ALA A 159 -5.42 15.22 3.95
N GLY A 160 -5.00 13.98 3.71
CA GLY A 160 -4.90 13.38 2.39
C GLY A 160 -3.70 13.83 1.57
N ASN A 161 -2.77 14.61 2.14
CA ASN A 161 -1.56 15.00 1.41
C ASN A 161 -0.67 13.78 1.18
N ILE A 162 -0.15 13.69 -0.05
CA ILE A 162 0.64 12.56 -0.51
C ILE A 162 2.12 12.90 -0.36
N VAL A 163 2.89 11.93 0.11
CA VAL A 163 4.35 12.02 0.16
C VAL A 163 5.00 10.78 -0.44
N ILE A 164 6.20 10.97 -0.97
CA ILE A 164 7.10 9.90 -1.38
C ILE A 164 8.39 9.97 -0.55
N ARG A 165 8.91 8.80 -0.20
CA ARG A 165 10.24 8.60 0.37
C ARG A 165 11.08 7.79 -0.60
N ARG A 166 12.16 8.39 -1.09
CA ARG A 166 13.05 7.80 -2.11
C ARG A 166 14.23 7.07 -1.49
N SER A 167 14.96 6.36 -2.35
CA SER A 167 16.21 5.67 -2.01
C SER A 167 16.04 4.65 -0.88
N VAL A 168 14.84 4.09 -0.75
CA VAL A 168 14.53 3.06 0.24
C VAL A 168 15.11 1.74 -0.25
N THR A 169 15.78 1.02 0.64
CA THR A 169 16.42 -0.28 0.34
C THR A 169 16.21 -1.24 1.51
N GLY A 170 16.45 -2.54 1.30
CA GLY A 170 16.44 -3.53 2.38
C GLY A 170 17.29 -3.16 3.60
N ALA A 171 18.47 -2.58 3.38
CA ALA A 171 19.41 -2.20 4.44
C ALA A 171 19.14 -0.80 5.03
N SER A 172 18.38 0.04 4.33
CA SER A 172 18.04 1.41 4.76
C SER A 172 16.59 1.70 4.43
N CYS A 173 15.70 1.22 5.31
CA CYS A 173 14.27 1.47 5.23
C CYS A 173 13.92 2.97 5.40
N GLY A 174 14.83 3.73 6.04
CA GLY A 174 14.75 5.17 6.18
C GLY A 174 15.09 5.95 4.91
N GLY A 175 15.56 5.33 3.84
CA GLY A 175 15.76 5.97 2.54
C GLY A 175 16.55 7.30 2.59
N SER A 176 16.12 8.29 1.80
CA SER A 176 16.74 9.61 1.67
C SER A 176 16.72 10.47 2.93
N GLY A 177 16.02 10.07 3.99
CA GLY A 177 15.87 10.86 5.22
C GLY A 177 14.63 11.78 5.23
N ALA A 178 14.13 12.20 4.08
CA ALA A 178 13.03 13.18 3.97
C ALA A 178 11.82 12.64 3.18
N PHE A 179 10.64 13.17 3.52
CA PHE A 179 9.44 13.02 2.70
C PHE A 179 9.36 14.16 1.68
N GLU A 180 9.13 13.82 0.42
CA GLU A 180 8.89 14.77 -0.67
C GLU A 180 7.38 14.84 -0.94
N ALA A 181 6.83 16.06 -1.03
CA ALA A 181 5.42 16.23 -1.33
C ALA A 181 5.12 15.82 -2.78
N VAL A 182 3.98 15.17 -2.99
CA VAL A 182 3.46 14.81 -4.31
C VAL A 182 2.09 15.46 -4.50
N ALA A 183 1.86 16.02 -5.69
CA ALA A 183 0.59 16.67 -6.00
C ALA A 183 -0.58 15.67 -5.98
N GLY A 184 -1.74 16.13 -5.47
CA GLY A 184 -2.97 15.35 -5.35
C GLY A 184 -3.42 15.16 -3.90
N ALA A 185 -4.52 14.44 -3.73
CA ALA A 185 -5.04 14.04 -2.43
C ALA A 185 -5.60 12.61 -2.47
N LEU A 186 -5.21 11.78 -1.51
CA LEU A 186 -5.60 10.37 -1.43
C LEU A 186 -6.04 9.98 -0.03
N SER A 187 -6.95 9.02 0.05
CA SER A 187 -7.34 8.36 1.29
C SER A 187 -6.39 7.22 1.66
N MET A 188 -5.89 6.49 0.67
CA MET A 188 -4.89 5.42 0.84
C MET A 188 -4.04 5.28 -0.43
N VAL A 189 -2.89 4.63 -0.30
CA VAL A 189 -1.94 4.42 -1.39
C VAL A 189 -1.21 3.08 -1.21
N GLU A 190 -1.05 2.34 -2.30
CA GLU A 190 -0.29 1.10 -2.36
C GLU A 190 0.77 1.16 -3.47
N VAL A 191 1.92 0.54 -3.20
CA VAL A 191 3.02 0.43 -4.16
C VAL A 191 3.23 -1.04 -4.52
N ALA A 192 3.04 -1.36 -5.79
CA ALA A 192 3.24 -2.72 -6.30
C ALA A 192 4.73 -3.08 -6.41
N SER A 193 5.01 -4.39 -6.52
CA SER A 193 6.37 -4.92 -6.65
C SER A 193 7.09 -4.52 -7.95
N ASP A 194 6.34 -4.09 -8.98
CA ASP A 194 6.88 -3.51 -10.21
C ASP A 194 7.11 -1.99 -10.12
N GLY A 195 6.78 -1.39 -8.97
CA GLY A 195 6.91 0.04 -8.69
C GLY A 195 5.73 0.90 -9.15
N ASN A 196 4.67 0.30 -9.70
CA ASN A 196 3.43 1.02 -9.96
C ASN A 196 2.78 1.44 -8.64
N VAL A 197 2.12 2.61 -8.65
CA VAL A 197 1.47 3.15 -7.47
C VAL A 197 -0.01 3.28 -7.74
N PHE A 198 -0.84 2.73 -6.87
CA PHE A 198 -2.29 2.85 -6.93
C PHE A 198 -2.79 3.55 -5.68
N GLY A 199 -3.87 4.30 -5.81
CA GLY A 199 -4.47 4.98 -4.69
C GLY A 199 -5.95 5.18 -4.89
N VAL A 200 -6.62 5.44 -3.77
CA VAL A 200 -8.03 5.84 -3.77
C VAL A 200 -8.10 7.30 -3.34
N ASP A 201 -8.70 8.15 -4.16
CA ASP A 201 -8.88 9.56 -3.81
C ASP A 201 -9.99 9.76 -2.76
N ILE A 202 -10.12 10.99 -2.27
CA ILE A 202 -11.11 11.33 -1.23
C ILE A 202 -12.57 11.24 -1.71
N GLN A 203 -12.79 11.27 -3.03
CA GLN A 203 -14.11 11.04 -3.65
C GLN A 203 -14.39 9.55 -3.88
N GLY A 204 -13.37 8.71 -3.71
CA GLY A 204 -13.46 7.28 -3.89
C GLY A 204 -13.15 6.77 -5.29
N ASN A 205 -12.45 7.56 -6.10
CA ASN A 205 -11.99 7.10 -7.39
C ASN A 205 -10.66 6.36 -7.27
N LEU A 206 -10.50 5.30 -8.05
CA LEU A 206 -9.22 4.63 -8.22
C LEU A 206 -8.33 5.45 -9.15
N VAL A 207 -7.09 5.70 -8.74
CA VAL A 207 -6.08 6.39 -9.54
C VAL A 207 -4.79 5.58 -9.57
N GLN A 208 -4.03 5.73 -10.66
CA GLN A 208 -2.73 5.12 -10.84
C GLN A 208 -1.67 6.18 -11.12
N SER A 209 -0.47 5.96 -10.61
CA SER A 209 0.72 6.76 -10.87
C SER A 209 1.88 5.87 -11.31
N TRP A 210 2.68 6.42 -12.21
CA TRP A 210 3.95 5.84 -12.63
C TRP A 210 5.08 6.56 -11.88
N TYR A 211 5.99 5.80 -11.27
CA TYR A 211 7.07 6.29 -10.40
C TYR A 211 7.90 7.48 -10.96
N HIS A 212 7.89 7.69 -12.27
CA HIS A 212 8.72 8.69 -12.95
C HIS A 212 8.17 10.14 -12.97
N TYR A 213 6.92 10.41 -12.56
CA TYR A 213 6.30 11.73 -12.72
C TYR A 213 5.74 12.29 -11.40
N ILE A 214 6.28 13.41 -10.90
CA ILE A 214 5.88 14.01 -9.60
C ILE A 214 4.84 15.14 -9.78
N GLU A 215 4.89 15.87 -10.90
CA GLU A 215 4.12 17.12 -11.06
C GLU A 215 2.64 16.89 -11.43
N SER A 216 2.28 15.72 -11.97
CA SER A 216 0.90 15.27 -12.21
C SER A 216 0.86 13.76 -12.40
N PRO A 217 1.06 12.97 -11.33
CA PRO A 217 1.28 11.53 -11.46
C PRO A 217 0.02 10.74 -11.83
N TRP A 218 -1.16 11.28 -11.49
CA TRP A 218 -2.36 10.47 -11.32
C TRP A 218 -3.22 10.42 -12.58
N ILE A 219 -3.42 9.21 -13.07
CA ILE A 219 -4.40 8.87 -14.08
C ILE A 219 -5.57 8.21 -13.37
N LYS A 220 -6.77 8.79 -13.52
CA LYS A 220 -8.00 8.19 -13.01
C LYS A 220 -8.34 6.94 -13.83
N LEU A 221 -8.63 5.85 -13.14
CA LEU A 221 -9.08 4.61 -13.75
C LEU A 221 -10.62 4.59 -13.71
N ASP A 222 -11.26 5.09 -14.77
CA ASP A 222 -12.72 5.18 -14.85
C ASP A 222 -13.38 3.79 -15.01
N ASN A 223 -14.57 3.67 -14.42
CA ASN A 223 -15.66 2.71 -14.70
C ASN A 223 -15.92 1.49 -13.79
N TYR A 224 -15.12 1.09 -12.79
CA TYR A 224 -15.44 -0.20 -12.11
C TYR A 224 -15.23 -0.29 -10.60
N PHE A 225 -14.67 0.72 -9.94
CA PHE A 225 -14.66 0.81 -8.47
C PHE A 225 -15.70 1.82 -8.00
N ASN A 226 -16.92 1.37 -7.69
CA ASN A 226 -17.93 2.20 -7.03
C ASN A 226 -17.83 2.02 -5.51
N LEU A 227 -17.14 2.95 -4.84
CA LEU A 227 -17.00 2.94 -3.38
C LEU A 227 -18.31 3.22 -2.62
N SER A 228 -19.46 3.43 -3.27
CA SER A 228 -20.74 3.31 -2.56
C SER A 228 -20.91 1.92 -1.90
N GLN A 229 -20.15 0.93 -2.35
CA GLN A 229 -20.08 -0.40 -1.75
C GLN A 229 -18.99 -0.55 -0.66
N TRP A 230 -18.08 0.42 -0.51
CA TRP A 230 -16.90 0.37 0.39
C TRP A 230 -16.71 1.72 1.12
N PRO A 231 -17.58 2.08 2.08
CA PRO A 231 -17.56 3.40 2.73
C PRO A 231 -16.25 3.70 3.46
N GLN A 232 -15.60 2.66 4.00
CA GLN A 232 -14.43 2.75 4.89
C GLN A 232 -13.14 3.14 4.19
N ALA A 233 -13.04 2.98 2.86
CA ALA A 233 -11.92 3.52 2.10
C ALA A 233 -11.83 5.06 2.21
N ARG A 234 -12.90 5.74 2.65
CA ARG A 234 -12.93 7.18 2.95
C ARG A 234 -12.54 7.52 4.40
N ASP A 235 -12.61 6.54 5.30
CA ASP A 235 -12.50 6.71 6.76
C ASP A 235 -11.16 6.19 7.34
N LEU A 236 -10.30 5.59 6.51
CA LEU A 236 -8.90 5.23 6.87
C LEU A 236 -7.97 6.43 6.82
#